data_AF-A0A1G8CIQ4-F1
#
_entry.id   AF-A0A1G8CIQ4-F1
#
_cell.length_a   1.000
_cell.length_b   1.000
_cell.length_c   1.000
_cell.angle_alpha   90.00
_cell.angle_beta   90.00
_cell.angle_gamma   90.00
#
_symmetry.space_group_name_H-M   'P 1'
#
loop_
_entity.id
_entity.type
_entity.pdbx_description
1 polymer ?
#
loop_
_entity_poly.entity_id
_entity_poly.type
_entity_poly.pdbx_seq_one_letter_code
_entity_poly.pdbx_strand_id
1 'polypeptide(L)'
;MAMCDHLSQADDPAATTPEGCEECLASGGRWVHLRRCLECGHIGCCDSSPSKHATAHFHATAHPVIQSYERGESWRWCFLDNQMA
;
A
#
# COMPACT_ATOMS: atom_id res chain seq x y z
N MET A 1 -22.70 -7.07 0.59
CA MET A 1 -21.67 -6.64 -0.36
C MET A 1 -20.56 -7.66 -0.28
N ALA A 2 -20.24 -8.33 -1.38
CA ALA A 2 -19.13 -9.28 -1.40
C ALA A 2 -17.84 -8.48 -1.54
N MET A 3 -16.89 -8.73 -0.64
CA MET A 3 -15.51 -8.27 -0.74
C MET A 3 -14.93 -8.81 -2.06
N CYS A 4 -14.06 -8.08 -2.75
CA CYS A 4 -13.42 -8.65 -3.94
C CYS A 4 -12.53 -9.84 -3.55
N ASP A 5 -12.33 -10.76 -4.50
CA ASP A 5 -11.52 -11.96 -4.27
C ASP A 5 -10.10 -11.59 -3.84
N HIS A 6 -9.52 -10.56 -4.46
CA HIS A 6 -8.20 -10.03 -4.09
C HIS A 6 -8.11 -9.62 -2.62
N LEU A 7 -9.09 -8.90 -2.07
CA LEU A 7 -9.09 -8.50 -0.64
C LEU A 7 -9.25 -9.69 0.31
N SER A 8 -9.87 -10.76 -0.16
CA SER A 8 -10.15 -11.98 0.60
C SER A 8 -8.98 -12.96 0.56
N GLN A 9 -8.22 -12.97 -0.55
CA GLN A 9 -7.03 -13.78 -0.78
C GLN A 9 -5.72 -13.05 -0.41
N ALA A 10 -5.79 -11.75 -0.13
CA ALA A 10 -4.63 -10.95 0.26
C ALA A 10 -3.96 -11.52 1.52
N ASP A 11 -2.65 -11.72 1.43
CA ASP A 11 -1.83 -12.16 2.55
C ASP A 11 -1.52 -10.99 3.51
N ASP A 12 -0.74 -11.22 4.57
CA ASP A 12 -0.30 -10.16 5.49
C ASP A 12 1.22 -10.21 5.69
N PRO A 13 2.00 -9.97 4.61
CA PRO A 13 3.45 -9.97 4.70
C PRO A 13 3.92 -8.84 5.61
N ALA A 14 4.94 -9.12 6.42
CA ALA A 14 5.58 -8.09 7.24
C ALA A 14 6.07 -6.93 6.38
N ALA A 15 5.98 -5.71 6.91
CA ALA A 15 6.50 -4.53 6.22
C ALA A 15 8.00 -4.71 5.93
N THR A 16 8.39 -4.64 4.65
CA THR A 16 9.80 -4.71 4.25
C THR A 16 10.59 -3.56 4.86
N THR A 17 9.95 -2.39 4.96
CA THR A 17 10.57 -1.14 5.40
C THR A 17 9.68 -0.50 6.48
N PRO A 18 9.78 -0.94 7.75
CA PRO A 18 8.90 -0.45 8.82
C PRO A 18 9.12 1.03 9.17
N GLU A 19 10.24 1.61 8.74
CA GLU A 19 10.58 3.03 8.96
C GLU A 19 9.77 3.97 8.06
N GLY A 20 9.26 3.49 6.91
CA GLY A 20 8.49 4.30 5.99
C GLY A 20 8.62 3.86 4.53
N CYS A 21 8.23 4.75 3.62
CA CYS A 21 8.32 4.50 2.19
C CYS A 21 9.79 4.48 1.74
N GLU A 22 10.24 3.36 1.20
CA GLU A 22 11.64 3.12 0.82
C GLU A 22 12.15 4.17 -0.17
N GLU A 23 11.40 4.47 -1.22
CA GLU A 23 11.83 5.45 -2.23
C GLU A 23 11.84 6.88 -1.67
N CYS A 24 10.93 7.21 -0.77
CA CYS A 24 10.96 8.51 -0.10
C CYS A 24 12.16 8.60 0.85
N LEU A 25 12.47 7.55 1.61
CA LEU A 25 13.65 7.51 2.46
C LEU A 25 14.95 7.65 1.63
N ALA A 26 15.04 6.92 0.52
CA ALA A 26 16.19 6.97 -0.38
C ALA A 26 16.38 8.35 -1.03
N SER A 27 15.27 9.02 -1.39
CA SER A 27 15.29 10.34 -2.03
C SER A 27 15.30 11.52 -1.04
N GLY A 28 15.18 11.28 0.27
CA GLY A 28 14.93 12.32 1.26
C GLY A 28 13.58 13.03 1.10
N GLY A 29 12.62 12.35 0.46
CA GLY A 29 11.26 12.81 0.23
C GLY A 29 10.39 12.71 1.49
N ARG A 30 9.24 13.38 1.41
CA ARG A 30 8.25 13.46 2.50
C ARG A 30 6.91 12.91 2.02
N TRP A 31 6.21 12.23 2.91
CA TRP A 31 4.92 11.60 2.66
C TRP A 31 3.88 12.07 3.68
N VAL A 32 2.61 11.82 3.37
CA VAL A 32 1.48 12.11 4.25
C VAL A 32 1.06 10.86 5.00
N HIS A 33 0.72 9.79 4.27
CA HIS A 33 0.34 8.50 4.81
C HIS A 33 1.02 7.36 4.08
N LEU A 34 1.21 6.25 4.80
CA LEU A 34 1.87 5.05 4.29
C LEU A 34 0.86 3.95 3.98
N ARG A 35 1.17 3.20 2.92
CA ARG A 35 0.39 2.05 2.45
C ARG A 35 1.32 0.85 2.32
N ARG A 36 0.94 -0.27 2.94
CA ARG A 36 1.64 -1.55 2.83
C ARG A 36 1.00 -2.39 1.74
N CYS A 37 1.79 -2.93 0.82
CA CYS A 37 1.35 -3.94 -0.12
C CYS A 37 1.15 -5.28 0.60
N LEU A 38 -0.03 -5.87 0.45
CA LEU A 38 -0.37 -7.15 1.07
C LEU A 38 0.11 -8.38 0.27
N GLU A 39 0.78 -8.17 -0.85
CA GLU A 39 1.35 -9.25 -1.67
C GLU A 39 2.85 -9.44 -1.42
N CYS A 40 3.59 -8.35 -1.15
CA CYS A 40 5.04 -8.39 -0.94
C CYS A 40 5.56 -7.68 0.31
N GLY A 41 4.72 -6.93 1.04
CA GLY A 41 5.14 -6.19 2.23
C GLY A 41 5.77 -4.83 1.94
N HIS A 42 5.88 -4.41 0.68
CA HIS A 42 6.44 -3.11 0.30
C HIS A 42 5.62 -1.94 0.86
N ILE A 43 6.28 -0.89 1.35
CA ILE A 43 5.65 0.31 1.90
C ILE A 43 5.77 1.46 0.90
N GLY A 44 4.63 1.90 0.36
CA GLY A 44 4.52 3.05 -0.54
C GLY A 44 3.80 4.23 0.10
N CYS A 45 4.16 5.46 -0.28
CA CYS A 45 3.40 6.64 0.11
C CYS A 45 2.08 6.74 -0.67
N CYS A 46 1.02 7.24 -0.03
CA CYS A 46 -0.31 7.32 -0.63
C CYS A 46 -0.39 8.32 -1.81
N ASP A 47 -1.50 8.30 -2.56
CA ASP A 47 -1.71 9.21 -3.71
C ASP A 47 -1.79 10.70 -3.30
N SER A 48 -2.10 11.00 -2.03
CA SER A 48 -2.04 12.37 -1.48
C SER A 48 -0.61 12.83 -1.17
N SER A 49 0.38 11.93 -1.21
CA SER A 49 1.78 12.28 -1.11
C SER A 49 2.32 12.72 -2.49
N PRO A 50 3.30 13.63 -2.55
CA PRO A 50 3.79 14.16 -3.82
C PRO A 50 4.35 13.09 -4.76
N SER A 51 4.91 12.01 -4.22
CA SER A 51 5.56 10.96 -5.02
C SER A 51 4.66 9.79 -5.42
N LYS A 52 3.51 9.59 -4.74
CA LYS A 52 2.51 8.55 -5.08
C LYS A 52 3.08 7.13 -5.27
N HIS A 53 4.05 6.74 -4.45
CA HIS A 53 4.78 5.48 -4.61
C HIS A 53 3.89 4.23 -4.49
N ALA A 54 2.82 4.26 -3.69
CA ALA A 54 1.88 3.13 -3.64
C ALA A 54 1.24 2.84 -5.01
N THR A 55 0.86 3.89 -5.74
CA THR A 55 0.29 3.77 -7.09
C THR A 55 1.37 3.37 -8.10
N ALA A 56 2.56 3.97 -8.02
CA ALA A 56 3.69 3.61 -8.88
C ALA A 56 4.11 2.14 -8.71
N HIS A 57 4.13 1.66 -7.46
CA HIS A 57 4.39 0.26 -7.10
C HIS A 57 3.36 -0.67 -7.73
N PHE A 58 2.07 -0.34 -7.64
CA PHE A 58 1.01 -1.08 -8.33
C PHE A 58 1.25 -1.12 -9.85
N HIS A 59 1.59 -0.01 -10.49
CA HIS A 59 1.87 -0.01 -11.92
C HIS A 59 3.11 -0.83 -12.32
N ALA A 60 4.11 -0.93 -11.44
CA ALA A 60 5.34 -1.67 -11.71
C ALA A 60 5.20 -3.18 -11.45
N THR A 61 4.44 -3.57 -10.43
CA THR A 61 4.35 -4.97 -9.96
C THR A 61 3.01 -5.63 -10.23
N ALA A 62 1.98 -4.84 -10.54
CA ALA A 62 0.58 -5.26 -10.61
C ALA A 62 -0.02 -5.78 -9.30
N HIS A 63 0.60 -5.50 -8.14
CA HIS A 63 0.07 -5.95 -6.84
C HIS A 63 -1.25 -5.24 -6.49
N PRO A 64 -2.39 -5.94 -6.49
CA PRO A 64 -3.68 -5.29 -6.52
C PRO A 64 -4.14 -4.77 -5.16
N VAL A 65 -3.57 -5.26 -4.05
CA VAL A 65 -4.05 -4.96 -2.69
C VAL A 65 -3.00 -4.25 -1.85
N ILE A 66 -3.43 -3.17 -1.22
CA ILE A 66 -2.70 -2.43 -0.21
C ILE A 66 -3.51 -2.30 1.07
N GLN A 67 -2.85 -2.02 2.18
CA GLN A 67 -3.43 -1.74 3.49
C GLN A 67 -2.87 -0.42 4.04
N SER A 68 -3.66 0.31 4.82
CA SER A 68 -3.12 1.43 5.59
C SER A 68 -2.06 0.95 6.58
N TYR A 69 -0.91 1.64 6.62
CA TYR A 69 0.15 1.40 7.61
C TYR A 69 0.15 2.45 8.73
N GLU A 70 -0.95 3.19 8.87
CA GLU A 70 -1.12 4.20 9.91
C GLU A 70 -1.53 3.58 11.24
N ARG A 71 -1.14 4.21 12.35
CA ARG A 71 -1.44 3.67 13.69
C ARG A 71 -2.95 3.73 13.96
N GLY A 72 -3.56 2.56 14.11
CA GLY A 72 -5.00 2.42 14.40
C GLY A 72 -5.88 2.26 13.16
N GLU A 73 -5.29 2.22 11.97
CA GLU A 73 -5.99 1.90 10.73
C GLU A 73 -5.55 0.54 10.20
N SER A 74 -6.51 -0.32 9.84
CA SER A 74 -6.24 -1.65 9.28
C SER A 74 -7.01 -1.92 7.98
N TRP A 75 -7.64 -0.89 7.43
CA TRP A 75 -8.42 -0.99 6.21
C TRP A 75 -7.53 -1.34 5.01
N ARG A 76 -8.12 -2.07 4.08
CA ARG A 76 -7.48 -2.57 2.87
C ARG A 76 -8.15 -1.98 1.65
N TRP A 77 -7.40 -1.80 0.57
CA TRP A 77 -7.89 -1.28 -0.69
C TRP A 77 -7.39 -2.11 -1.85
N CYS A 78 -8.30 -2.42 -2.77
CA CYS A 78 -7.98 -3.06 -4.03
C CYS A 78 -7.98 -2.05 -5.17
N PHE A 79 -6.85 -1.93 -5.87
CA PHE A 79 -6.72 -1.07 -7.06
C PHE A 79 -7.50 -1.59 -8.27
N LEU A 80 -7.67 -2.92 -8.41
CA LEU A 80 -8.40 -3.51 -9.54
C LEU A 80 -9.92 -3.32 -9.41
N ASP A 81 -10.46 -3.65 -8.25
CA ASP A 81 -11.90 -3.56 -7.97
C ASP A 81 -12.32 -2.18 -7.46
N ASN A 82 -11.36 -1.33 -7.12
CA ASN A 82 -11.57 0.00 -6.55
C ASN A 82 -12.47 -0.04 -5.30
N GLN A 83 -12.27 -1.08 -4.47
CA GLN A 83 -13.04 -1.38 -3.27
C GLN A 83 -12.18 -1.29 -2.01
N MET A 84 -12.83 -0.97 -0.89
CA MET A 84 -12.25 -0.92 0.46
C MET A 84 -12.87 -1.99 1.36
N ALA A 85 -12.07 -2.60 2.22
CA ALA A 85 -12.48 -3.54 3.26
C ALA A 85 -11.91 -3.18 4.63
#